data_AF-A0A924YB75-F1
#
_entry.id   AF-A0A924YB75-F1
#
_cell.length_a   1.000
_cell.length_b   1.000
_cell.length_c   1.000
_cell.angle_alpha   90.00
_cell.angle_beta   90.00
_cell.angle_gamma   90.00
#
_symmetry.space_group_name_H-M   'P 1'
#
loop_
_entity.id
_entity.type
_entity.pdbx_description
1 polymer ?
#
loop_
_entity_poly.entity_id
_entity_poly.type
_entity_poly.pdbx_seq_one_letter_code
_entity_poly.pdbx_strand_id
1 'polypeptide(L)'
;MTIRKHTFLLIAAFVLLVYPANAQRTPTDISYDSLALTEVWIDPINGDDDASGASRDAALRTLSAAWNRIPVGAELETGYRIRLVAGTYDDDDVPRYFESRYGTADYPIIIEAADGAATALLPSLNIFDTRFLYLIGLHISAGGGDVFHCERCDNLLLRDVTVVGADPATYNVQETVKINQSQHVFIENSDISGAWDNAIDFVAVQYGHVIDSRIHNAGDWCAYAKGGSGYLYYERNEIYDCGTGGFTAGQGTGFEYMAQPFLTYEAQNILFADNIIHDTDGAGIGVNGGSNIAFAYNTLYRVGARSHAIEVVFGARSCDGDTQRCADNLAQGGWGTAQIGDDYAQPIPNDGIYIYNNIIYNPIGFQSQWQHFDIHGPRIPAPDSNIPSPAQTDTSLQIRGNIIWNGPADLPLGIEADAGCQPDNPTCSADQLRAENAINTIEPQLIDPENGDYRPVPDGSVFSVTPVPMTLEIPDTDSCCDLPYDPQNVVNQPPGAFSR
;
A
#
# COMPACT_ATOMS: atom_id res chain seq x y z
N MET A 1 53.30 -39.55 46.28
CA MET A 1 53.88 -38.52 45.39
C MET A 1 53.75 -39.04 43.96
N THR A 2 52.58 -38.85 43.34
CA THR A 2 52.37 -39.10 41.90
C THR A 2 51.24 -38.19 41.46
N ILE A 3 51.56 -37.30 40.53
CA ILE A 3 50.68 -36.29 39.93
C ILE A 3 49.82 -36.98 38.87
N ARG A 4 48.50 -36.74 38.85
CA ARG A 4 47.71 -36.79 37.61
C ARG A 4 46.72 -35.63 37.57
N LYS A 5 47.02 -34.73 36.63
CA LYS A 5 46.18 -33.62 36.16
C LYS A 5 45.04 -34.19 35.32
N HIS A 6 43.81 -33.74 35.54
CA HIS A 6 42.78 -33.75 34.50
C HIS A 6 42.23 -32.33 34.34
N THR A 7 42.79 -31.66 33.34
CA THR A 7 42.28 -30.46 32.68
C THR A 7 40.97 -30.82 31.99
N PHE A 8 39.84 -30.25 32.39
CA PHE A 8 38.64 -30.22 31.56
C PHE A 8 38.80 -29.08 30.56
N LEU A 9 39.09 -29.43 29.31
CA LEU A 9 39.10 -28.54 28.16
C LEU A 9 37.64 -28.37 27.72
N LEU A 10 37.03 -27.23 28.04
CA LEU A 10 35.75 -26.83 27.47
C LEU A 10 36.02 -26.38 26.03
N ILE A 11 35.78 -27.28 25.08
CA ILE A 11 35.73 -26.95 23.65
C ILE A 11 34.39 -26.24 23.43
N ALA A 12 34.42 -24.92 23.33
CA ALA A 12 33.31 -24.15 22.79
C ALA A 12 33.20 -24.50 21.30
N ALA A 13 32.20 -25.30 20.95
CA ALA A 13 31.84 -25.53 19.56
C ALA A 13 31.23 -24.23 19.01
N PHE A 14 31.99 -23.52 18.17
CA PHE A 14 31.46 -22.48 17.30
C PHE A 14 30.54 -23.18 16.29
N VAL A 15 29.23 -23.08 16.52
CA VAL A 15 28.24 -23.40 15.48
C VAL A 15 28.30 -22.25 14.50
N LEU A 16 28.99 -22.46 13.37
CA LEU A 16 28.78 -21.67 12.17
C LEU A 16 27.33 -21.90 11.74
N LEU A 17 26.45 -20.97 12.08
CA LEU A 17 25.13 -20.84 11.47
C LEU A 17 25.36 -20.49 10.00
N VAL A 18 25.28 -21.50 9.15
CA VAL A 18 25.15 -21.31 7.71
C VAL A 18 23.74 -20.78 7.51
N TYR A 19 23.61 -19.47 7.33
CA TYR A 19 22.34 -18.85 6.94
C TYR A 19 21.96 -19.40 5.56
N PRO A 20 20.75 -19.99 5.40
CA PRO A 20 20.29 -20.37 4.08
C PRO A 20 20.22 -19.13 3.20
N ALA A 21 20.74 -19.24 1.97
CA ALA A 21 20.53 -18.25 0.94
C ALA A 21 19.02 -18.03 0.75
N ASN A 22 18.64 -16.76 0.67
CA ASN A 22 17.28 -16.26 0.54
C ASN A 22 16.47 -17.06 -0.49
N ALA A 23 15.40 -17.71 -0.03
CA ALA A 23 14.32 -18.12 -0.92
C ALA A 23 13.54 -16.84 -1.27
N GLN A 24 13.74 -16.35 -2.49
CA GLN A 24 12.93 -15.30 -3.09
C GLN A 24 11.46 -15.78 -3.07
N ARG A 25 10.59 -15.15 -2.28
CA ARG A 25 9.15 -15.45 -2.30
C ARG A 25 8.60 -15.00 -3.66
N THR A 26 7.94 -15.91 -4.35
CA THR A 26 7.31 -15.67 -5.65
C THR A 26 6.10 -14.73 -5.46
N PRO A 27 5.77 -13.86 -6.44
CA PRO A 27 4.45 -13.22 -6.56
C PRO A 27 3.33 -14.24 -6.34
N THR A 28 2.12 -13.77 -5.99
CA THR A 28 1.01 -14.71 -5.78
C THR A 28 0.87 -15.65 -6.97
N ASP A 29 0.73 -16.95 -6.67
CA ASP A 29 0.65 -18.05 -7.64
C ASP A 29 -0.73 -18.04 -8.34
N ILE A 30 -1.23 -16.85 -8.71
CA ILE A 30 -2.33 -16.69 -9.66
C ILE A 30 -1.82 -17.22 -11.00
N SER A 31 -1.90 -18.53 -11.15
CA SER A 31 -1.48 -19.27 -12.32
C SER A 31 -2.61 -19.21 -13.35
N TYR A 32 -2.52 -18.25 -14.25
CA TYR A 32 -3.43 -18.11 -15.39
C TYR A 32 -2.87 -18.73 -16.68
N ASP A 33 -1.60 -19.14 -16.68
CA ASP A 33 -0.93 -19.67 -17.89
C ASP A 33 -1.48 -21.02 -18.34
N SER A 34 -1.97 -21.84 -17.41
CA SER A 34 -2.54 -23.16 -17.69
C SER A 34 -4.02 -23.17 -18.08
N LEU A 35 -4.70 -22.01 -18.04
CA LEU A 35 -6.12 -21.92 -18.35
C LEU A 35 -6.37 -22.05 -19.86
N ALA A 36 -7.44 -22.75 -20.22
CA ALA A 36 -7.90 -22.85 -21.61
C ALA A 36 -8.75 -21.61 -21.96
N LEU A 37 -8.15 -20.64 -22.64
CA LEU A 37 -8.76 -19.35 -22.95
C LEU A 37 -9.01 -19.18 -24.45
N THR A 38 -10.00 -18.36 -24.80
CA THR A 38 -10.19 -17.84 -26.15
C THR A 38 -9.15 -16.76 -26.41
N GLU A 39 -8.19 -17.04 -27.29
CA GLU A 39 -7.17 -16.09 -27.69
C GLU A 39 -7.75 -15.05 -28.69
N VAL A 40 -7.50 -13.77 -28.42
CA VAL A 40 -7.90 -12.64 -29.27
C VAL A 40 -6.68 -11.74 -29.48
N TRP A 41 -6.14 -11.70 -30.69
CA TRP A 41 -5.00 -10.88 -31.07
C TRP A 41 -5.45 -9.51 -31.58
N ILE A 42 -4.72 -8.47 -31.19
CA ILE A 42 -4.94 -7.09 -31.65
C ILE A 42 -3.62 -6.49 -32.11
N ASP A 43 -3.59 -5.95 -33.33
CA ASP A 43 -2.47 -5.22 -33.90
C ASP A 43 -2.95 -3.80 -34.31
N PRO A 44 -2.51 -2.74 -33.60
CA PRO A 44 -3.00 -1.38 -33.84
C PRO A 44 -2.56 -0.83 -35.20
N ILE A 45 -1.54 -1.41 -35.83
CA ILE A 45 -0.96 -0.94 -37.08
C ILE A 45 -1.50 -1.73 -38.28
N ASN A 46 -1.54 -3.06 -38.17
CA ASN A 46 -1.86 -3.95 -39.30
C ASN A 46 -3.19 -4.69 -39.16
N GLY A 47 -3.83 -4.65 -37.98
CA GLY A 47 -5.06 -5.38 -37.73
C GLY A 47 -6.27 -4.86 -38.52
N ASP A 48 -7.36 -5.60 -38.48
CA ASP A 48 -8.65 -5.23 -39.08
C ASP A 48 -9.77 -5.74 -38.18
N ASP A 49 -10.72 -4.88 -37.79
CA ASP A 49 -11.81 -5.27 -36.88
C ASP A 49 -12.80 -6.26 -37.51
N ASP A 50 -12.79 -6.36 -38.85
CA ASP A 50 -13.50 -7.42 -39.59
C ASP A 50 -12.77 -8.78 -39.55
N ALA A 51 -11.52 -8.82 -39.06
CA ALA A 51 -10.75 -10.06 -38.93
C ALA A 51 -11.24 -10.93 -37.77
N SER A 52 -10.76 -12.18 -37.74
CA SER A 52 -11.21 -13.14 -36.72
C SER A 52 -10.60 -12.91 -35.35
N GLY A 53 -9.45 -12.24 -35.23
CA GLY A 53 -8.67 -12.12 -34.00
C GLY A 53 -8.04 -13.43 -33.51
N ALA A 54 -8.24 -14.56 -34.22
CA ALA A 54 -7.85 -15.88 -33.72
C ALA A 54 -6.33 -16.16 -33.78
N SER A 55 -5.58 -15.32 -34.47
CA SER A 55 -4.13 -15.39 -34.59
C SER A 55 -3.55 -14.00 -34.83
N ARG A 56 -2.24 -13.82 -34.62
CA ARG A 56 -1.54 -12.58 -34.94
C ARG A 56 -1.73 -12.13 -36.39
N ASP A 57 -1.70 -13.06 -37.35
CA ASP A 57 -1.89 -12.75 -38.79
C ASP A 57 -3.34 -12.36 -39.15
N ALA A 58 -4.29 -12.61 -38.25
CA ALA A 58 -5.69 -12.25 -38.39
C ALA A 58 -6.16 -11.35 -37.23
N ALA A 59 -5.25 -10.54 -36.69
CA ALA A 59 -5.51 -9.69 -35.53
C ALA A 59 -6.57 -8.62 -35.82
N LEU A 60 -7.33 -8.28 -34.78
CA LEU A 60 -8.21 -7.12 -34.77
C LEU A 60 -7.39 -5.83 -34.80
N ARG A 61 -8.00 -4.72 -35.23
CA ARG A 61 -7.36 -3.41 -35.15
C ARG A 61 -7.44 -2.85 -33.74
N THR A 62 -8.61 -2.94 -33.11
CA THR A 62 -8.92 -2.20 -31.88
C THR A 62 -9.14 -3.12 -30.68
N LEU A 63 -8.78 -2.62 -29.50
CA LEU A 63 -9.16 -3.24 -28.23
C LEU A 63 -10.67 -3.14 -28.01
N SER A 64 -11.32 -2.10 -28.53
CA SER A 64 -12.78 -1.96 -28.57
C SER A 64 -13.47 -3.14 -29.27
N ALA A 65 -12.98 -3.57 -30.43
CA ALA A 65 -13.55 -4.72 -31.14
C ALA A 65 -13.36 -6.04 -30.38
N ALA A 66 -12.23 -6.22 -29.70
CA ALA A 66 -12.00 -7.39 -28.84
C ALA A 66 -12.94 -7.40 -27.63
N TRP A 67 -13.04 -6.27 -26.93
CA TRP A 67 -13.87 -6.13 -25.72
C TRP A 67 -15.37 -6.35 -26.00
N ASN A 68 -15.84 -5.95 -27.19
CA ASN A 68 -17.22 -6.18 -27.64
C ASN A 68 -17.56 -7.66 -27.92
N ARG A 69 -16.56 -8.55 -27.96
CA ARG A 69 -16.77 -10.00 -28.13
C ARG A 69 -16.96 -10.72 -26.81
N ILE A 70 -16.72 -10.06 -25.69
CA ILE A 70 -16.91 -10.63 -24.35
C ILE A 70 -18.37 -10.42 -23.94
N PRO A 71 -19.09 -11.47 -23.47
CA PRO A 71 -20.44 -11.36 -22.94
C PRO A 71 -20.57 -10.27 -21.86
N VAL A 72 -21.68 -9.54 -21.91
CA VAL A 72 -21.99 -8.43 -20.98
C VAL A 72 -23.11 -8.83 -20.04
N GLY A 73 -22.99 -8.48 -18.76
CA GLY A 73 -24.05 -8.60 -17.77
C GLY A 73 -24.36 -10.04 -17.32
N ALA A 74 -23.47 -10.99 -17.63
CA ALA A 74 -23.59 -12.39 -17.22
C ALA A 74 -22.20 -12.97 -16.89
N GLU A 75 -22.17 -13.97 -16.00
CA GLU A 75 -20.95 -14.72 -15.70
C GLU A 75 -20.42 -15.41 -16.96
N LEU A 76 -19.10 -15.38 -17.13
CA LEU A 76 -18.44 -15.99 -18.28
C LEU A 76 -18.38 -17.51 -18.13
N GLU A 77 -18.73 -18.22 -19.20
CA GLU A 77 -18.52 -19.67 -19.36
C GLU A 77 -17.28 -19.98 -20.21
N THR A 78 -16.54 -18.95 -20.60
CA THR A 78 -15.32 -19.03 -21.41
C THR A 78 -14.43 -17.84 -21.06
N GLY A 79 -13.16 -18.11 -20.73
CA GLY A 79 -12.19 -17.06 -20.46
C GLY A 79 -11.59 -16.50 -21.75
N TYR A 80 -11.07 -15.28 -21.68
CA TYR A 80 -10.52 -14.56 -22.82
C TYR A 80 -9.09 -14.14 -22.54
N ARG A 81 -8.17 -14.39 -23.47
CA ARG A 81 -6.82 -13.81 -23.47
C ARG A 81 -6.69 -12.88 -24.65
N ILE A 82 -6.69 -11.58 -24.36
CA ILE A 82 -6.51 -10.50 -25.30
C ILE A 82 -5.02 -10.15 -25.38
N ARG A 83 -4.41 -10.40 -26.53
CA ARG A 83 -2.99 -10.22 -26.80
C ARG A 83 -2.75 -8.96 -27.62
N LEU A 84 -2.10 -7.98 -27.01
CA LEU A 84 -1.76 -6.69 -27.62
C LEU A 84 -0.37 -6.77 -28.29
N VAL A 85 -0.34 -6.70 -29.61
CA VAL A 85 0.91 -6.55 -30.37
C VAL A 85 1.55 -5.20 -30.04
N ALA A 86 2.89 -5.14 -30.06
CA ALA A 86 3.61 -3.90 -29.79
C ALA A 86 3.12 -2.73 -30.65
N GLY A 87 2.88 -1.59 -30.02
CA GLY A 87 2.39 -0.39 -30.67
C GLY A 87 1.72 0.58 -29.70
N THR A 88 1.40 1.75 -30.22
CA THR A 88 0.54 2.73 -29.56
C THR A 88 -0.90 2.50 -30.02
N TYR A 89 -1.80 2.40 -29.06
CA TYR A 89 -3.23 2.33 -29.27
C TYR A 89 -3.80 3.73 -29.01
N ASP A 90 -4.52 4.28 -29.99
CA ASP A 90 -5.11 5.61 -29.83
C ASP A 90 -6.37 5.53 -28.94
N ASP A 91 -6.82 6.68 -28.40
CA ASP A 91 -8.04 6.77 -27.57
C ASP A 91 -9.26 6.11 -28.25
N ASP A 92 -9.37 6.24 -29.58
CA ASP A 92 -10.47 5.67 -30.36
C ASP A 92 -10.37 4.13 -30.52
N ASP A 93 -9.18 3.54 -30.31
CA ASP A 93 -8.96 2.09 -30.37
C ASP A 93 -9.33 1.37 -29.06
N VAL A 94 -9.53 2.13 -27.98
CA VAL A 94 -9.73 1.62 -26.62
C VAL A 94 -11.15 1.91 -26.14
N PRO A 95 -11.84 0.96 -25.45
CA PRO A 95 -13.14 1.24 -24.89
C PRO A 95 -13.09 2.44 -23.96
N ARG A 96 -14.06 3.36 -24.12
CA ARG A 96 -14.24 4.45 -23.14
C ARG A 96 -14.49 3.91 -21.73
N TYR A 97 -15.20 2.79 -21.63
CA TYR A 97 -15.43 2.04 -20.40
C TYR A 97 -15.26 0.53 -20.63
N PHE A 98 -14.49 -0.10 -19.75
CA PHE A 98 -14.41 -1.55 -19.58
C PHE A 98 -15.41 -1.94 -18.49
N GLU A 99 -16.65 -2.27 -18.86
CA GLU A 99 -17.72 -2.38 -17.85
C GLU A 99 -18.59 -3.63 -17.89
N SER A 100 -19.09 -4.12 -16.75
CA SER A 100 -20.11 -5.19 -16.70
C SER A 100 -19.70 -6.50 -17.40
N ARG A 101 -18.42 -6.89 -17.26
CA ARG A 101 -17.89 -8.19 -17.69
C ARG A 101 -17.55 -9.02 -16.46
N TYR A 102 -18.21 -10.17 -16.31
CA TYR A 102 -18.15 -10.96 -15.07
C TYR A 102 -17.35 -12.24 -15.30
N GLY A 103 -16.03 -12.12 -15.36
CA GLY A 103 -15.14 -13.27 -15.38
C GLY A 103 -15.27 -14.11 -14.11
N THR A 104 -14.66 -15.29 -14.13
CA THR A 104 -14.54 -16.20 -12.98
C THR A 104 -13.11 -16.71 -12.88
N ALA A 105 -12.76 -17.42 -11.80
CA ALA A 105 -11.43 -18.01 -11.65
C ALA A 105 -11.07 -18.97 -12.80
N ASP A 106 -12.04 -19.75 -13.30
CA ASP A 106 -11.85 -20.67 -14.43
C ASP A 106 -11.91 -19.96 -15.80
N TYR A 107 -12.61 -18.82 -15.86
CA TYR A 107 -12.89 -18.07 -17.08
C TYR A 107 -12.57 -16.57 -16.92
N PRO A 108 -11.30 -16.19 -16.66
CA PRO A 108 -10.90 -14.80 -16.46
C PRO A 108 -10.83 -14.05 -17.79
N ILE A 109 -10.66 -12.73 -17.69
CA ILE A 109 -10.30 -11.87 -18.81
C ILE A 109 -8.87 -11.38 -18.59
N ILE A 110 -7.98 -11.73 -19.51
CA ILE A 110 -6.57 -11.33 -19.47
C ILE A 110 -6.32 -10.39 -20.63
N ILE A 111 -5.74 -9.22 -20.37
CA ILE A 111 -5.24 -8.30 -21.38
C ILE A 111 -3.73 -8.18 -21.17
N GLU A 112 -2.95 -8.61 -22.16
CA GLU A 112 -1.49 -8.70 -22.01
C GLU A 112 -0.73 -8.10 -23.20
N ALA A 113 0.45 -7.55 -22.93
CA ALA A 113 1.40 -7.18 -23.97
C ALA A 113 2.07 -8.43 -24.55
N ALA A 114 1.82 -8.71 -25.83
CA ALA A 114 2.24 -9.94 -26.49
C ALA A 114 3.75 -9.97 -26.85
N ASP A 115 4.38 -8.81 -26.96
CA ASP A 115 5.76 -8.63 -27.44
C ASP A 115 6.75 -8.23 -26.33
N GLY A 116 6.33 -8.34 -25.07
CA GLY A 116 7.11 -8.00 -23.88
C GLY A 116 6.45 -6.90 -23.05
N ALA A 117 6.88 -6.76 -21.79
CA ALA A 117 6.36 -5.72 -20.91
C ALA A 117 6.59 -4.31 -21.50
N ALA A 118 5.60 -3.45 -21.29
CA ALA A 118 5.54 -2.06 -21.76
C ALA A 118 5.59 -1.86 -23.29
N THR A 119 5.41 -2.91 -24.11
CA THR A 119 5.40 -2.74 -25.58
C THR A 119 4.03 -2.34 -26.14
N ALA A 120 2.95 -2.57 -25.41
CA ALA A 120 1.60 -2.11 -25.75
C ALA A 120 1.30 -0.83 -24.95
N LEU A 121 1.26 0.31 -25.64
CA LEU A 121 1.06 1.62 -25.05
C LEU A 121 -0.41 2.01 -25.17
N LEU A 122 -1.07 2.15 -24.03
CA LEU A 122 -2.48 2.45 -23.90
C LEU A 122 -2.67 3.87 -23.32
N PRO A 123 -3.78 4.54 -23.68
CA PRO A 123 -4.24 5.74 -23.00
C PRO A 123 -4.85 5.38 -21.63
N SER A 124 -5.48 6.35 -20.96
CA SER A 124 -6.19 6.10 -19.68
C SER A 124 -7.24 5.00 -19.80
N LEU A 125 -7.39 4.18 -18.76
CA LEU A 125 -8.39 3.12 -18.71
C LEU A 125 -9.43 3.40 -17.61
N ASN A 126 -10.72 3.32 -17.95
CA ASN A 126 -11.83 3.39 -16.99
C ASN A 126 -12.55 2.03 -16.93
N ILE A 127 -12.48 1.38 -15.77
CA ILE A 127 -13.04 0.06 -15.51
C ILE A 127 -14.19 0.20 -14.49
N PHE A 128 -15.32 -0.45 -14.74
CA PHE A 128 -16.47 -0.40 -13.85
C PHE A 128 -17.15 -1.76 -13.75
N ASP A 129 -17.54 -2.21 -12.55
CA ASP A 129 -18.36 -3.43 -12.38
C ASP A 129 -17.80 -4.64 -13.17
N THR A 130 -16.51 -4.93 -13.01
CA THR A 130 -15.80 -5.96 -13.78
C THR A 130 -15.13 -6.97 -12.84
N ARG A 131 -15.14 -8.25 -13.21
CA ARG A 131 -14.60 -9.33 -12.37
C ARG A 131 -13.54 -10.18 -13.06
N PHE A 132 -12.54 -10.64 -12.31
CA PHE A 132 -11.44 -11.48 -12.80
C PHE A 132 -10.76 -10.89 -14.04
N LEU A 133 -10.38 -9.61 -13.94
CA LEU A 133 -9.67 -8.87 -14.99
C LEU A 133 -8.19 -8.77 -14.65
N TYR A 134 -7.33 -9.29 -15.51
CA TYR A 134 -5.88 -9.27 -15.33
C TYR A 134 -5.22 -8.43 -16.43
N LEU A 135 -4.47 -7.42 -16.04
CA LEU A 135 -3.70 -6.54 -16.93
C LEU A 135 -2.21 -6.82 -16.74
N ILE A 136 -1.56 -7.33 -17.78
CA ILE A 136 -0.22 -7.90 -17.69
C ILE A 136 0.73 -7.21 -18.66
N GLY A 137 1.83 -6.64 -18.15
CA GLY A 137 2.90 -6.11 -19.00
C GLY A 137 2.52 -4.85 -19.79
N LEU A 138 1.45 -4.14 -19.42
CA LEU A 138 0.94 -2.98 -20.17
C LEU A 138 1.66 -1.68 -19.80
N HIS A 139 1.78 -0.74 -20.74
CA HIS A 139 2.12 0.65 -20.45
C HIS A 139 0.86 1.50 -20.60
N ILE A 140 0.41 2.14 -19.52
CA ILE A 140 -0.80 2.96 -19.48
C ILE A 140 -0.36 4.38 -19.12
N SER A 141 -0.68 5.36 -19.97
CA SER A 141 -0.29 6.74 -19.70
C SER A 141 -1.36 7.74 -20.08
N ALA A 142 -1.49 8.79 -19.27
CA ALA A 142 -2.42 9.88 -19.55
C ALA A 142 -1.89 11.20 -18.99
N GLY A 143 -2.27 12.29 -19.65
CA GLY A 143 -1.91 13.65 -19.23
C GLY A 143 -2.98 14.34 -18.39
N GLY A 144 -4.03 13.64 -17.94
CA GLY A 144 -5.10 14.24 -17.15
C GLY A 144 -6.05 13.24 -16.51
N GLY A 145 -6.79 13.67 -15.48
CA GLY A 145 -7.73 12.81 -14.73
C GLY A 145 -7.01 11.68 -14.00
N ASP A 146 -7.64 10.50 -13.98
CA ASP A 146 -7.05 9.26 -13.47
C ASP A 146 -6.45 8.46 -14.63
N VAL A 147 -5.22 7.97 -14.48
CA VAL A 147 -4.59 7.19 -15.56
C VAL A 147 -5.21 5.79 -15.63
N PHE A 148 -5.39 5.15 -14.49
CA PHE A 148 -6.13 3.91 -14.35
C PHE A 148 -7.20 4.07 -13.27
N HIS A 149 -8.46 3.90 -13.65
CA HIS A 149 -9.58 3.94 -12.73
C HIS A 149 -10.34 2.62 -12.73
N CYS A 150 -10.62 2.07 -11.54
CA CYS A 150 -11.50 0.93 -11.36
C CYS A 150 -12.49 1.16 -10.22
N GLU A 151 -13.78 1.06 -10.53
CA GLU A 151 -14.86 1.14 -9.54
C GLU A 151 -15.69 -0.15 -9.53
N ARG A 152 -15.99 -0.66 -8.33
CA ARG A 152 -16.82 -1.87 -8.13
C ARG A 152 -16.27 -3.11 -8.85
N CYS A 153 -14.95 -3.22 -8.96
CA CYS A 153 -14.32 -4.42 -9.50
C CYS A 153 -14.14 -5.49 -8.42
N ASP A 154 -13.98 -6.74 -8.86
CA ASP A 154 -13.69 -7.88 -8.01
C ASP A 154 -12.65 -8.79 -8.66
N ASN A 155 -11.58 -9.18 -7.95
CA ASN A 155 -10.46 -9.97 -8.51
C ASN A 155 -9.77 -9.24 -9.68
N LEU A 156 -9.19 -8.08 -9.39
CA LEU A 156 -8.37 -7.30 -10.33
C LEU A 156 -6.88 -7.60 -10.10
N LEU A 157 -6.14 -7.89 -11.17
CA LEU A 157 -4.68 -8.01 -11.14
C LEU A 157 -4.03 -7.00 -12.08
N LEU A 158 -3.11 -6.19 -11.54
CA LEU A 158 -2.15 -5.40 -12.31
C LEU A 158 -0.77 -6.02 -12.07
N ARG A 159 -0.14 -6.59 -13.10
CA ARG A 159 1.17 -7.25 -12.97
C ARG A 159 2.12 -6.80 -14.08
N ASP A 160 3.35 -6.49 -13.71
CA ASP A 160 4.38 -6.04 -14.66
C ASP A 160 3.94 -4.79 -15.45
N VAL A 161 3.02 -3.99 -14.91
CA VAL A 161 2.50 -2.82 -15.60
C VAL A 161 3.33 -1.58 -15.29
N THR A 162 3.31 -0.63 -16.23
CA THR A 162 3.79 0.73 -16.04
C THR A 162 2.59 1.67 -16.18
N VAL A 163 2.25 2.39 -15.12
CA VAL A 163 1.15 3.37 -15.13
C VAL A 163 1.76 4.74 -14.85
N VAL A 164 1.70 5.65 -15.83
CA VAL A 164 2.43 6.91 -15.77
C VAL A 164 1.51 8.08 -16.08
N GLY A 165 1.36 8.97 -15.12
CA GLY A 165 0.67 10.23 -15.32
C GLY A 165 1.61 11.39 -15.67
N ALA A 166 1.32 12.57 -15.13
CA ALA A 166 2.07 13.79 -15.40
C ALA A 166 2.94 14.20 -14.21
N ASP A 167 3.91 15.08 -14.44
CA ASP A 167 4.70 15.68 -13.36
C ASP A 167 3.78 16.32 -12.30
N PRO A 168 3.96 16.01 -10.99
CA PRO A 168 3.14 16.54 -9.91
C PRO A 168 2.99 18.06 -9.89
N ALA A 169 4.03 18.80 -10.31
CA ALA A 169 4.03 20.25 -10.33
C ALA A 169 3.09 20.84 -11.41
N THR A 170 2.59 20.00 -12.34
CA THR A 170 1.71 20.44 -13.42
C THR A 170 0.23 20.41 -13.05
N TYR A 171 -0.16 19.72 -11.98
CA TYR A 171 -1.55 19.57 -11.53
C TYR A 171 -2.51 19.00 -12.58
N ASN A 172 -2.00 18.22 -13.54
CA ASN A 172 -2.82 17.71 -14.63
C ASN A 172 -3.47 16.35 -14.33
N VAL A 173 -2.72 15.41 -13.74
CA VAL A 173 -3.20 14.07 -13.35
C VAL A 173 -3.51 14.06 -11.87
N GLN A 174 -4.76 13.72 -11.53
CA GLN A 174 -5.21 13.70 -10.14
C GLN A 174 -4.63 12.48 -9.44
N GLU A 175 -5.06 11.28 -9.82
CA GLU A 175 -4.48 10.03 -9.34
C GLU A 175 -3.86 9.22 -10.49
N THR A 176 -2.77 8.49 -10.23
CA THR A 176 -2.23 7.57 -11.24
C THR A 176 -3.07 6.29 -11.29
N VAL A 177 -3.27 5.65 -10.13
CA VAL A 177 -4.14 4.49 -9.97
C VAL A 177 -5.21 4.82 -8.92
N LYS A 178 -6.46 4.89 -9.36
CA LYS A 178 -7.64 5.10 -8.50
C LYS A 178 -8.48 3.85 -8.48
N ILE A 179 -8.70 3.28 -7.29
CA ILE A 179 -9.58 2.12 -7.12
C ILE A 179 -10.56 2.38 -5.99
N ASN A 180 -11.86 2.21 -6.28
CA ASN A 180 -12.91 2.48 -5.31
C ASN A 180 -14.00 1.41 -5.26
N GLN A 181 -14.54 1.18 -4.06
CA GLN A 181 -15.58 0.20 -3.73
C GLN A 181 -15.36 -1.19 -4.36
N SER A 182 -14.11 -1.66 -4.34
CA SER A 182 -13.67 -2.88 -5.04
C SER A 182 -13.12 -3.91 -4.07
N GLN A 183 -13.10 -5.18 -4.49
CA GLN A 183 -12.58 -6.29 -3.66
C GLN A 183 -11.55 -7.15 -4.41
N HIS A 184 -10.63 -7.79 -3.68
CA HIS A 184 -9.59 -8.66 -4.23
C HIS A 184 -8.76 -7.94 -5.31
N VAL A 185 -7.99 -6.95 -4.87
CA VAL A 185 -7.18 -6.08 -5.74
C VAL A 185 -5.70 -6.36 -5.55
N PHE A 186 -5.02 -6.74 -6.63
CA PHE A 186 -3.62 -7.18 -6.60
C PHE A 186 -2.78 -6.32 -7.53
N ILE A 187 -1.73 -5.71 -7.00
CA ILE A 187 -0.73 -4.96 -7.77
C ILE A 187 0.63 -5.59 -7.51
N GLU A 188 1.33 -6.02 -8.57
CA GLU A 188 2.55 -6.80 -8.46
C GLU A 188 3.61 -6.33 -9.45
N ASN A 189 4.85 -6.21 -9.00
CA ASN A 189 6.01 -5.90 -9.85
C ASN A 189 5.76 -4.75 -10.84
N SER A 190 5.12 -3.68 -10.37
CA SER A 190 4.65 -2.59 -11.22
C SER A 190 5.38 -1.28 -10.93
N ASP A 191 5.35 -0.37 -11.89
CA ASP A 191 5.89 1.00 -11.77
C ASP A 191 4.71 1.97 -11.93
N ILE A 192 4.42 2.74 -10.88
CA ILE A 192 3.27 3.65 -10.80
C ILE A 192 3.77 5.04 -10.41
N SER A 193 3.57 6.02 -11.28
CA SER A 193 4.08 7.37 -11.02
C SER A 193 3.33 8.50 -11.71
N GLY A 194 3.51 9.71 -11.16
CA GLY A 194 3.09 10.95 -11.81
C GLY A 194 1.64 11.33 -11.49
N ALA A 195 1.43 11.92 -10.32
CA ALA A 195 0.15 12.47 -9.90
C ALA A 195 0.37 13.74 -9.06
N TRP A 196 -0.51 14.73 -9.17
CA TRP A 196 -0.46 15.86 -8.24
C TRP A 196 -1.08 15.51 -6.88
N ASP A 197 -2.03 14.57 -6.85
CA ASP A 197 -2.54 13.98 -5.61
C ASP A 197 -1.76 12.69 -5.30
N ASN A 198 -2.33 11.50 -5.56
CA ASN A 198 -1.73 10.22 -5.16
C ASN A 198 -1.35 9.34 -6.35
N ALA A 199 -0.24 8.61 -6.24
CA ALA A 199 0.09 7.58 -7.22
C ALA A 199 -0.85 6.37 -7.06
N ILE A 200 -1.19 5.99 -5.83
CA ILE A 200 -2.23 4.99 -5.53
C ILE A 200 -3.25 5.55 -4.55
N ASP A 201 -4.52 5.56 -4.96
CA ASP A 201 -5.65 5.95 -4.14
C ASP A 201 -6.67 4.80 -4.07
N PHE A 202 -6.75 4.17 -2.89
CA PHE A 202 -7.77 3.17 -2.56
C PHE A 202 -8.85 3.76 -1.67
N VAL A 203 -10.11 3.72 -2.12
CA VAL A 203 -11.29 4.11 -1.33
C VAL A 203 -12.26 2.94 -1.19
N ALA A 204 -12.45 2.43 0.02
CA ALA A 204 -13.28 1.26 0.28
C ALA A 204 -12.83 0.02 -0.54
N VAL A 205 -11.52 -0.24 -0.57
CA VAL A 205 -10.93 -1.42 -1.21
C VAL A 205 -10.63 -2.48 -0.16
N GLN A 206 -11.16 -3.69 -0.34
CA GLN A 206 -10.94 -4.77 0.63
C GLN A 206 -10.36 -6.03 0.00
N TYR A 207 -9.46 -6.68 0.74
CA TYR A 207 -8.75 -7.89 0.34
C TYR A 207 -7.81 -7.63 -0.84
N GLY A 208 -6.52 -7.91 -0.66
CA GLY A 208 -5.54 -7.73 -1.73
C GLY A 208 -4.15 -7.35 -1.25
N HIS A 209 -3.31 -6.98 -2.20
CA HIS A 209 -1.95 -6.53 -1.90
C HIS A 209 -1.36 -5.61 -2.98
N VAL A 210 -0.33 -4.88 -2.57
CA VAL A 210 0.60 -4.18 -3.44
C VAL A 210 2.01 -4.66 -3.08
N ILE A 211 2.67 -5.37 -4.00
CA ILE A 211 3.97 -5.98 -3.71
C ILE A 211 5.00 -5.75 -4.80
N ASP A 212 6.27 -5.73 -4.38
CA ASP A 212 7.43 -5.69 -5.27
C ASP A 212 7.38 -4.55 -6.30
N SER A 213 6.71 -3.44 -5.97
CA SER A 213 6.40 -2.34 -6.90
C SER A 213 7.12 -1.04 -6.55
N ARG A 214 7.23 -0.14 -7.53
CA ARG A 214 7.74 1.23 -7.36
C ARG A 214 6.58 2.21 -7.46
N ILE A 215 6.45 3.08 -6.47
CA ILE A 215 5.34 4.04 -6.34
C ILE A 215 5.93 5.42 -6.06
N HIS A 216 5.88 6.34 -7.02
CA HIS A 216 6.68 7.56 -6.88
C HIS A 216 6.19 8.78 -7.64
N ASN A 217 6.82 9.93 -7.38
CA ASN A 217 6.49 11.22 -7.99
C ASN A 217 5.01 11.55 -7.82
N ALA A 218 4.58 11.73 -6.57
CA ALA A 218 3.24 12.15 -6.20
C ALA A 218 3.27 13.46 -5.39
N GLY A 219 2.35 14.38 -5.67
CA GLY A 219 2.32 15.70 -5.03
C GLY A 219 1.76 15.69 -3.60
N ASP A 220 0.93 14.71 -3.24
CA ASP A 220 0.41 14.49 -1.90
C ASP A 220 1.03 13.21 -1.28
N TRP A 221 0.24 12.27 -0.75
CA TRP A 221 0.74 10.95 -0.37
C TRP A 221 1.01 10.11 -1.62
N CYS A 222 2.14 9.39 -1.69
CA CYS A 222 2.36 8.47 -2.82
C CYS A 222 1.31 7.36 -2.84
N ALA A 223 0.97 6.79 -1.69
CA ALA A 223 -0.10 5.81 -1.59
C ALA A 223 -0.95 6.00 -0.33
N TYR A 224 -2.25 5.78 -0.44
CA TYR A 224 -3.07 5.52 0.74
C TYR A 224 -4.18 4.52 0.50
N ALA A 225 -4.68 3.98 1.61
CA ALA A 225 -5.89 3.16 1.65
C ALA A 225 -6.86 3.75 2.66
N LYS A 226 -8.00 4.28 2.20
CA LYS A 226 -9.00 4.98 3.02
C LYS A 226 -10.42 4.49 2.75
N GLY A 227 -11.42 5.09 3.40
CA GLY A 227 -12.82 4.82 3.09
C GLY A 227 -13.31 3.44 3.52
N GLY A 228 -12.75 2.87 4.58
CA GLY A 228 -13.04 1.51 5.03
C GLY A 228 -12.26 0.47 4.24
N SER A 229 -11.11 0.85 3.68
CA SER A 229 -10.21 -0.12 3.05
C SER A 229 -9.61 -1.06 4.09
N GLY A 230 -9.36 -2.31 3.74
CA GLY A 230 -8.81 -3.22 4.73
C GLY A 230 -8.54 -4.64 4.27
N TYR A 231 -7.85 -5.40 5.12
CA TYR A 231 -7.28 -6.71 4.76
C TYR A 231 -6.32 -6.59 3.57
N LEU A 232 -5.38 -5.66 3.69
CA LEU A 232 -4.41 -5.32 2.64
C LEU A 232 -2.98 -5.55 3.11
N TYR A 233 -2.14 -6.01 2.18
CA TYR A 233 -0.70 -6.14 2.40
C TYR A 233 0.06 -5.22 1.45
N TYR A 234 1.05 -4.51 1.97
CA TYR A 234 1.99 -3.70 1.21
C TYR A 234 3.38 -4.18 1.57
N GLU A 235 4.04 -4.90 0.65
CA GLU A 235 5.34 -5.51 0.92
C GLU A 235 6.37 -5.32 -0.19
N ARG A 236 7.63 -5.13 0.17
CA ARG A 236 8.77 -5.09 -0.76
C ARG A 236 8.63 -4.00 -1.83
N ASN A 237 7.90 -2.94 -1.52
CA ASN A 237 7.76 -1.80 -2.41
C ASN A 237 8.85 -0.76 -2.14
N GLU A 238 9.14 0.04 -3.15
CA GLU A 238 9.94 1.26 -3.05
C GLU A 238 9.04 2.46 -3.32
N ILE A 239 8.96 3.38 -2.35
CA ILE A 239 8.05 4.54 -2.37
C ILE A 239 8.86 5.84 -2.22
N TYR A 240 8.80 6.75 -3.20
CA TYR A 240 9.69 7.91 -3.16
C TYR A 240 9.23 9.14 -3.95
N ASP A 241 9.89 10.27 -3.70
CA ASP A 241 9.57 11.57 -4.29
C ASP A 241 8.10 11.96 -4.04
N CYS A 242 7.70 11.95 -2.77
CA CYS A 242 6.32 12.21 -2.34
C CYS A 242 6.20 13.55 -1.58
N GLY A 243 5.15 14.32 -1.84
CA GLY A 243 4.95 15.61 -1.17
C GLY A 243 4.47 15.49 0.28
N THR A 244 3.25 15.01 0.52
CA THR A 244 2.71 14.93 1.89
C THR A 244 3.19 13.71 2.66
N GLY A 245 3.45 12.59 1.99
CA GLY A 245 4.08 11.46 2.64
C GLY A 245 4.21 10.22 1.78
N GLY A 246 4.87 9.19 2.32
CA GLY A 246 5.07 7.92 1.62
C GLY A 246 3.77 7.11 1.54
N PHE A 247 3.36 6.55 2.68
CA PHE A 247 2.12 5.77 2.78
C PHE A 247 1.28 6.15 4.00
N THR A 248 -0.03 6.29 3.85
CA THR A 248 -0.96 6.37 5.00
C THR A 248 -2.07 5.32 4.95
N ALA A 249 -2.33 4.69 6.09
CA ALA A 249 -3.52 3.89 6.33
C ALA A 249 -4.64 4.79 6.88
N GLY A 250 -5.61 5.09 6.03
CA GLY A 250 -6.71 6.00 6.30
C GLY A 250 -6.38 7.44 5.90
N GLN A 251 -7.43 8.26 5.79
CA GLN A 251 -7.36 9.70 5.54
C GLN A 251 -8.76 10.31 5.82
N GLY A 252 -9.32 11.06 4.89
CA GLY A 252 -10.66 11.59 4.93
C GLY A 252 -11.49 11.05 3.76
N THR A 253 -12.74 10.68 4.06
CA THR A 253 -13.65 10.11 3.07
C THR A 253 -15.07 10.63 3.33
N GLY A 254 -15.81 10.95 2.27
CA GLY A 254 -17.25 11.14 2.35
C GLY A 254 -17.96 9.86 2.79
N PHE A 255 -18.84 9.96 3.79
CA PHE A 255 -19.46 8.80 4.42
C PHE A 255 -20.33 8.00 3.45
N GLU A 256 -20.82 8.62 2.38
CA GLU A 256 -21.56 7.95 1.32
C GLU A 256 -20.73 6.93 0.53
N TYR A 257 -19.42 7.12 0.45
CA TYR A 257 -18.50 6.30 -0.33
C TYR A 257 -18.03 5.04 0.39
N MET A 258 -18.27 4.94 1.70
CA MET A 258 -17.95 3.76 2.49
C MET A 258 -18.78 2.54 2.04
N ALA A 259 -18.19 1.35 2.15
CA ALA A 259 -18.83 0.08 1.80
C ALA A 259 -19.03 -0.82 3.02
N GLN A 260 -20.18 -1.51 3.09
CA GLN A 260 -20.44 -2.51 4.12
C GLN A 260 -19.50 -3.73 3.98
N PRO A 261 -19.08 -4.37 5.08
CA PRO A 261 -19.34 -4.04 6.49
C PRO A 261 -18.40 -2.99 7.11
N PHE A 262 -17.57 -2.33 6.31
CA PHE A 262 -16.46 -1.48 6.73
C PHE A 262 -16.88 -0.02 6.93
N LEU A 263 -17.80 0.24 7.86
CA LEU A 263 -18.34 1.60 8.06
C LEU A 263 -17.75 2.38 9.25
N THR A 264 -16.82 1.80 10.02
CA THR A 264 -16.31 2.42 11.25
C THR A 264 -15.00 3.16 11.02
N TYR A 265 -13.90 2.44 10.81
CA TYR A 265 -12.56 3.00 10.58
C TYR A 265 -12.37 3.42 9.11
N GLU A 266 -11.41 4.31 8.85
CA GLU A 266 -10.96 4.67 7.50
C GLU A 266 -10.14 3.55 6.86
N ALA A 267 -9.37 2.84 7.68
CA ALA A 267 -8.57 1.69 7.26
C ALA A 267 -8.56 0.62 8.35
N GLN A 268 -8.49 -0.66 7.99
CA GLN A 268 -8.38 -1.72 8.99
C GLN A 268 -7.65 -2.97 8.53
N ASN A 269 -6.95 -3.65 9.44
CA ASN A 269 -6.23 -4.90 9.15
C ASN A 269 -5.25 -4.74 7.96
N ILE A 270 -4.31 -3.80 8.07
CA ILE A 270 -3.30 -3.56 7.03
C ILE A 270 -1.91 -3.92 7.58
N LEU A 271 -1.17 -4.71 6.80
CA LEU A 271 0.26 -4.88 6.97
C LEU A 271 1.00 -4.03 5.95
N PHE A 272 1.85 -3.15 6.43
CA PHE A 272 2.80 -2.41 5.62
C PHE A 272 4.21 -2.80 6.11
N ALA A 273 4.80 -3.80 5.45
CA ALA A 273 6.03 -4.40 5.93
C ALA A 273 7.10 -4.47 4.86
N ASP A 274 8.36 -4.32 5.27
CA ASP A 274 9.48 -4.52 4.36
C ASP A 274 9.42 -3.62 3.11
N ASN A 275 9.09 -2.35 3.29
CA ASN A 275 9.13 -1.35 2.22
C ASN A 275 10.31 -0.39 2.44
N ILE A 276 10.77 0.18 1.34
CA ILE A 276 11.71 1.30 1.33
C ILE A 276 10.91 2.56 1.03
N ILE A 277 11.06 3.59 1.86
CA ILE A 277 10.44 4.89 1.66
C ILE A 277 11.53 5.94 1.71
N HIS A 278 11.64 6.78 0.69
CA HIS A 278 12.63 7.84 0.72
C HIS A 278 12.23 9.10 0.00
N ASP A 279 12.90 10.20 0.35
CA ASP A 279 12.70 11.50 -0.31
C ASP A 279 11.24 11.96 -0.26
N THR A 280 10.69 11.97 0.96
CA THR A 280 9.35 12.47 1.23
C THR A 280 9.42 13.79 1.99
N ASP A 281 8.75 14.82 1.48
CA ASP A 281 8.71 16.14 2.13
C ASP A 281 8.00 16.03 3.49
N GLY A 282 6.85 15.36 3.54
CA GLY A 282 6.15 15.00 4.78
C GLY A 282 6.44 13.59 5.29
N ALA A 283 5.57 13.05 6.13
CA ALA A 283 5.84 11.83 6.91
C ALA A 283 6.13 10.61 6.01
N GLY A 284 7.00 9.71 6.44
CA GLY A 284 7.25 8.48 5.68
C GLY A 284 6.05 7.52 5.75
N ILE A 285 5.46 7.40 6.94
CA ILE A 285 4.30 6.53 7.20
C ILE A 285 3.27 7.24 8.11
N GLY A 286 1.99 6.92 7.92
CA GLY A 286 0.88 7.52 8.66
C GLY A 286 -0.29 6.58 8.95
N VAL A 287 -1.06 6.88 9.99
CA VAL A 287 -2.41 6.31 10.24
C VAL A 287 -3.40 7.40 10.57
N ASN A 288 -4.48 7.48 9.79
CA ASN A 288 -5.52 8.49 9.93
C ASN A 288 -6.88 7.81 10.06
N GLY A 289 -7.25 7.43 11.28
CA GLY A 289 -8.52 6.78 11.59
C GLY A 289 -8.53 5.26 11.35
N GLY A 290 -7.43 4.56 11.64
CA GLY A 290 -7.23 3.14 11.33
C GLY A 290 -7.37 2.18 12.52
N SER A 291 -7.59 0.89 12.24
CA SER A 291 -7.60 -0.16 13.26
C SER A 291 -6.82 -1.41 12.87
N ASN A 292 -6.06 -1.99 13.81
CA ASN A 292 -5.22 -3.16 13.57
C ASN A 292 -4.28 -2.95 12.36
N ILE A 293 -3.44 -1.91 12.44
CA ILE A 293 -2.50 -1.52 11.37
C ILE A 293 -1.08 -1.77 11.86
N ALA A 294 -0.25 -2.38 11.01
CA ALA A 294 1.14 -2.67 11.30
C ALA A 294 2.09 -2.07 10.28
N PHE A 295 3.06 -1.29 10.77
CA PHE A 295 4.23 -0.84 10.03
C PHE A 295 5.46 -1.58 10.56
N ALA A 296 5.98 -2.54 9.80
CA ALA A 296 7.02 -3.43 10.29
C ALA A 296 8.25 -3.52 9.37
N TYR A 297 9.46 -3.41 9.91
CA TYR A 297 10.70 -3.67 9.17
C TYR A 297 10.94 -2.78 7.94
N ASN A 298 10.27 -1.64 7.83
CA ASN A 298 10.47 -0.69 6.74
C ASN A 298 11.77 0.11 6.94
N THR A 299 12.36 0.57 5.85
CA THR A 299 13.50 1.50 5.85
C THR A 299 13.07 2.83 5.26
N LEU A 300 13.08 3.87 6.09
CA LEU A 300 12.68 5.23 5.77
C LEU A 300 13.94 6.10 5.72
N TYR A 301 14.20 6.77 4.60
CA TYR A 301 15.40 7.58 4.40
C TYR A 301 15.07 8.97 3.84
N ARG A 302 15.54 10.05 4.48
CA ARG A 302 15.18 11.43 4.11
C ARG A 302 13.65 11.63 4.04
N VAL A 303 12.99 11.42 5.17
CA VAL A 303 11.53 11.59 5.31
C VAL A 303 11.18 12.66 6.34
N GLY A 304 10.07 13.37 6.13
CA GLY A 304 9.44 14.17 7.17
C GLY A 304 10.09 15.52 7.42
N ALA A 305 10.85 16.07 6.46
CA ALA A 305 11.54 17.34 6.62
C ALA A 305 10.60 18.50 6.93
N ARG A 306 9.36 18.46 6.40
CA ARG A 306 8.35 19.50 6.59
C ARG A 306 7.83 19.59 8.03
N SER A 307 7.82 18.50 8.79
CA SER A 307 7.27 18.53 10.15
C SER A 307 7.77 17.39 11.05
N HIS A 308 7.42 16.16 10.71
CA HIS A 308 7.63 14.94 11.50
C HIS A 308 7.80 13.72 10.59
N ALA A 309 8.36 12.64 11.13
CA ALA A 309 8.66 11.43 10.34
C ALA A 309 7.51 10.42 10.30
N ILE A 310 6.67 10.38 11.34
CA ILE A 310 5.55 9.45 11.49
C ILE A 310 4.31 10.21 11.98
N GLU A 311 3.13 9.92 11.43
CA GLU A 311 1.85 10.44 11.95
C GLU A 311 0.90 9.34 12.44
N VAL A 312 0.19 9.63 13.53
CA VAL A 312 -0.91 8.82 14.08
C VAL A 312 -2.03 9.78 14.51
N VAL A 313 -2.86 10.15 13.54
CA VAL A 313 -3.85 11.22 13.68
C VAL A 313 -5.26 10.74 13.40
N PHE A 314 -6.25 11.63 13.51
CA PHE A 314 -7.63 11.27 13.22
C PHE A 314 -7.88 11.17 11.72
N GLY A 315 -8.67 10.18 11.32
CA GLY A 315 -9.35 10.22 10.03
C GLY A 315 -10.47 11.26 10.04
N ALA A 316 -10.91 11.68 8.86
CA ALA A 316 -11.97 12.68 8.71
C ALA A 316 -13.17 12.10 7.96
N ARG A 317 -14.33 12.04 8.61
CA ARG A 317 -15.56 11.53 7.98
C ARG A 317 -16.60 12.62 7.82
N SER A 318 -16.71 13.17 6.61
CA SER A 318 -17.75 14.13 6.18
C SER A 318 -18.94 13.40 5.54
N CYS A 319 -19.97 14.14 5.14
CA CYS A 319 -20.90 13.71 4.09
C CYS A 319 -20.74 14.72 2.95
N ASP A 320 -20.48 14.26 1.73
CA ASP A 320 -20.02 15.15 0.66
C ASP A 320 -21.18 15.67 -0.22
N GLY A 321 -22.28 14.91 -0.28
CA GLY A 321 -23.50 15.33 -0.96
C GLY A 321 -24.67 14.35 -0.89
N ASP A 322 -24.44 13.05 -0.70
CA ASP A 322 -25.53 12.06 -0.63
C ASP A 322 -25.99 11.81 0.81
N THR A 323 -26.78 12.74 1.32
CA THR A 323 -27.30 12.68 2.70
C THR A 323 -28.13 11.44 2.98
N GLN A 324 -28.79 10.85 1.97
CA GLN A 324 -29.58 9.65 2.16
C GLN A 324 -28.66 8.45 2.41
N ARG A 325 -27.63 8.30 1.57
CA ARG A 325 -26.62 7.25 1.74
C ARG A 325 -25.87 7.40 3.07
N CYS A 326 -25.48 8.62 3.45
CA CYS A 326 -24.86 8.89 4.75
C CYS A 326 -25.78 8.50 5.92
N ALA A 327 -27.07 8.83 5.84
CA ALA A 327 -28.06 8.45 6.86
C ALA A 327 -28.29 6.93 6.93
N ASP A 328 -28.30 6.24 5.78
CA ASP A 328 -28.42 4.79 5.71
C ASP A 328 -27.18 4.12 6.34
N ASN A 329 -25.99 4.67 6.12
CA ASN A 329 -24.75 4.19 6.75
C ASN A 329 -24.75 4.43 8.28
N LEU A 330 -25.23 5.59 8.75
CA LEU A 330 -25.45 5.83 10.19
C LEU A 330 -26.43 4.81 10.80
N ALA A 331 -27.54 4.53 10.11
CA ALA A 331 -28.56 3.60 10.58
C ALA A 331 -28.05 2.15 10.67
N GLN A 332 -27.01 1.82 9.90
CA GLN A 332 -26.31 0.53 9.96
C GLN A 332 -25.21 0.48 11.04
N GLY A 333 -25.07 1.53 11.86
CA GLY A 333 -24.09 1.61 12.94
C GLY A 333 -22.72 2.13 12.50
N GLY A 334 -22.59 2.62 11.28
CA GLY A 334 -21.36 3.23 10.79
C GLY A 334 -21.02 4.52 11.52
N TRP A 335 -19.75 4.89 11.51
CA TRP A 335 -19.21 6.08 12.17
C TRP A 335 -19.17 7.24 11.18
N GLY A 336 -19.74 8.40 11.53
CA GLY A 336 -19.73 9.55 10.63
C GLY A 336 -20.83 10.56 10.91
N THR A 337 -21.26 11.25 9.85
CA THR A 337 -22.32 12.26 9.89
C THR A 337 -23.15 12.19 8.61
N ALA A 338 -24.39 12.68 8.66
CA ALA A 338 -25.21 12.95 7.47
C ALA A 338 -25.30 14.46 7.14
N GLN A 339 -24.58 15.30 7.89
CA GLN A 339 -24.49 16.74 7.62
C GLN A 339 -23.43 17.00 6.54
N ILE A 340 -23.80 17.78 5.52
CA ILE A 340 -22.93 18.03 4.37
C ILE A 340 -21.80 18.98 4.71
N GLY A 341 -20.57 18.62 4.35
CA GLY A 341 -19.40 19.49 4.35
C GLY A 341 -18.40 19.27 5.49
N ASP A 342 -17.17 19.72 5.27
CA ASP A 342 -16.01 19.45 6.12
C ASP A 342 -16.10 20.06 7.52
N ASP A 343 -16.86 21.14 7.69
CA ASP A 343 -17.12 21.75 9.00
C ASP A 343 -17.84 20.77 9.97
N TYR A 344 -18.46 19.71 9.43
CA TYR A 344 -19.14 18.67 10.17
C TYR A 344 -18.36 17.34 10.16
N ALA A 345 -17.14 17.31 9.61
CA ALA A 345 -16.32 16.11 9.55
C ALA A 345 -16.07 15.55 10.97
N GLN A 346 -16.26 14.25 11.12
CA GLN A 346 -16.11 13.57 12.39
C GLN A 346 -14.68 13.00 12.57
N PRO A 347 -14.12 13.04 13.80
CA PRO A 347 -12.78 12.55 14.07
C PRO A 347 -12.77 11.02 14.24
N ILE A 348 -12.42 10.29 13.19
CA ILE A 348 -12.33 8.82 13.26
C ILE A 348 -11.08 8.45 14.07
N PRO A 349 -11.22 7.68 15.18
CA PRO A 349 -10.13 7.32 16.08
C PRO A 349 -9.21 6.25 15.50
N ASN A 350 -8.10 5.98 16.19
CA ASN A 350 -7.25 4.83 15.94
C ASN A 350 -7.32 3.81 17.09
N ASP A 351 -7.19 2.52 16.78
CA ASP A 351 -7.04 1.46 17.78
C ASP A 351 -6.20 0.28 17.26
N GLY A 352 -5.17 -0.10 18.01
CA GLY A 352 -4.30 -1.24 17.67
C GLY A 352 -3.36 -0.89 16.53
N ILE A 353 -2.52 0.12 16.76
CA ILE A 353 -1.51 0.56 15.80
C ILE A 353 -0.14 0.08 16.27
N TYR A 354 0.61 -0.57 15.38
CA TYR A 354 1.89 -1.19 15.70
C TYR A 354 2.97 -0.69 14.74
N ILE A 355 3.93 0.09 15.23
CA ILE A 355 5.08 0.57 14.45
C ILE A 355 6.34 -0.10 14.99
N TYR A 356 6.80 -1.15 14.31
CA TYR A 356 7.79 -2.10 14.84
C TYR A 356 9.03 -2.23 13.96
N ASN A 357 10.20 -2.22 14.58
CA ASN A 357 11.46 -2.62 13.94
C ASN A 357 11.77 -1.88 12.62
N ASN A 358 11.31 -0.64 12.47
CA ASN A 358 11.61 0.19 11.30
C ASN A 358 12.94 0.92 11.50
N ILE A 359 13.61 1.25 10.39
CA ILE A 359 14.73 2.18 10.36
C ILE A 359 14.22 3.51 9.84
N ILE A 360 14.45 4.61 10.55
CA ILE A 360 14.26 5.97 10.06
C ILE A 360 15.62 6.65 10.11
N TYR A 361 16.16 6.97 8.94
CA TYR A 361 17.48 7.57 8.80
C TYR A 361 17.43 8.89 8.04
N ASN A 362 17.52 9.99 8.77
CA ASN A 362 17.69 11.32 8.24
C ASN A 362 19.15 11.75 8.49
N PRO A 363 20.02 11.70 7.45
CA PRO A 363 21.45 11.94 7.59
C PRO A 363 21.75 13.41 7.94
N ILE A 364 22.99 13.69 8.35
CA ILE A 364 23.41 15.06 8.67
C ILE A 364 23.08 16.03 7.52
N GLY A 365 22.37 17.12 7.85
CA GLY A 365 21.86 18.08 6.87
C GLY A 365 20.39 17.87 6.47
N PHE A 366 19.79 16.74 6.86
CA PHE A 366 18.37 16.45 6.70
C PHE A 366 17.77 16.05 8.06
N GLN A 367 16.60 16.59 8.41
CA GLN A 367 15.87 16.24 9.63
C GLN A 367 14.43 16.73 9.55
N SER A 368 13.55 16.19 10.39
CA SER A 368 12.25 16.79 10.66
C SER A 368 12.39 18.17 11.28
N GLN A 369 11.47 19.06 10.92
CA GLN A 369 11.49 20.45 11.38
C GLN A 369 11.14 20.59 12.87
N TRP A 370 10.16 19.82 13.36
CA TRP A 370 9.55 20.09 14.67
C TRP A 370 9.66 18.93 15.65
N GLN A 371 9.46 17.69 15.21
CA GLN A 371 9.30 16.56 16.11
C GLN A 371 9.49 15.21 15.40
N HIS A 372 9.58 14.12 16.17
CA HIS A 372 9.63 12.76 15.60
C HIS A 372 8.27 12.27 15.12
N PHE A 373 7.23 12.44 15.94
CA PHE A 373 5.88 11.92 15.74
C PHE A 373 4.86 13.05 15.71
N ASP A 374 3.74 12.90 14.99
CA ASP A 374 2.52 13.68 15.25
C ASP A 374 1.42 12.75 15.75
N ILE A 375 1.11 12.81 17.04
CA ILE A 375 0.11 11.96 17.69
C ILE A 375 -0.94 12.85 18.32
N HIS A 376 -2.14 12.90 17.74
CA HIS A 376 -3.17 13.85 18.22
C HIS A 376 -3.77 13.42 19.57
N GLY A 377 -4.07 14.40 20.42
CA GLY A 377 -4.82 14.14 21.66
C GLY A 377 -6.30 13.85 21.43
N PRO A 378 -7.03 13.46 22.49
CA PRO A 378 -8.43 13.08 22.39
C PRO A 378 -9.33 14.21 21.86
N ARG A 379 -10.31 13.86 21.02
CA ARG A 379 -11.35 14.78 20.51
C ARG A 379 -12.75 14.30 20.91
N ILE A 380 -13.69 15.24 21.02
CA ILE A 380 -15.10 14.93 21.30
C ILE A 380 -15.83 14.86 19.95
N PRO A 381 -16.30 13.68 19.51
CA PRO A 381 -17.13 13.56 18.31
C PRO A 381 -18.55 14.08 18.57
N ALA A 382 -19.32 14.28 17.50
CA ALA A 382 -20.72 14.71 17.63
C ALA A 382 -21.59 13.61 18.31
N PRO A 383 -22.62 13.99 19.10
CA PRO A 383 -23.43 13.05 19.88
C PRO A 383 -24.12 11.91 19.11
N ASP A 384 -24.33 12.06 17.79
CA ASP A 384 -25.03 11.11 16.92
C ASP A 384 -24.11 10.45 15.88
N SER A 385 -22.79 10.57 16.06
CA SER A 385 -21.81 10.09 15.09
C SER A 385 -21.52 8.59 15.16
N ASN A 386 -22.07 7.89 16.16
CA ASN A 386 -21.72 6.52 16.58
C ASN A 386 -20.26 6.29 17.01
N ILE A 387 -19.39 7.32 16.97
CA ILE A 387 -17.98 7.22 17.34
C ILE A 387 -17.83 7.20 18.87
N PRO A 388 -16.95 6.34 19.43
CA PRO A 388 -16.61 6.39 20.85
C PRO A 388 -16.16 7.78 21.30
N SER A 389 -16.64 8.22 22.47
CA SER A 389 -16.32 9.54 23.02
C SER A 389 -15.62 9.42 24.38
N PRO A 390 -14.43 10.02 24.57
CA PRO A 390 -13.65 10.73 23.56
C PRO A 390 -13.07 9.79 22.49
N ALA A 391 -12.94 10.28 21.26
CA ALA A 391 -12.18 9.65 20.20
C ALA A 391 -10.69 9.84 20.50
N GLN A 392 -9.89 8.77 20.39
CA GLN A 392 -8.46 8.74 20.72
C GLN A 392 -7.67 8.15 19.54
N THR A 393 -6.43 8.61 19.34
CA THR A 393 -5.54 8.07 18.29
C THR A 393 -4.45 7.16 18.84
N ASP A 394 -4.34 7.04 20.16
CA ASP A 394 -3.30 6.30 20.87
C ASP A 394 -3.83 5.09 21.66
N THR A 395 -5.06 4.65 21.35
CA THR A 395 -5.63 3.42 21.91
C THR A 395 -4.83 2.21 21.40
N SER A 396 -4.25 1.44 22.32
CA SER A 396 -3.42 0.27 21.99
C SER A 396 -2.24 0.58 21.04
N LEU A 397 -1.78 1.83 20.98
CA LEU A 397 -0.65 2.23 20.15
C LEU A 397 0.67 1.71 20.74
N GLN A 398 1.46 1.03 19.92
CA GLN A 398 2.77 0.50 20.28
C GLN A 398 3.81 0.90 19.23
N ILE A 399 4.86 1.59 19.66
CA ILE A 399 6.00 2.00 18.84
C ILE A 399 7.25 1.39 19.47
N ARG A 400 7.82 0.34 18.86
CA ARG A 400 8.81 -0.53 19.53
C ARG A 400 9.87 -1.06 18.57
N GLY A 401 11.10 -1.21 19.05
CA GLY A 401 12.22 -1.78 18.29
C GLY A 401 12.73 -0.93 17.13
N ASN A 402 12.22 0.29 16.95
CA ASN A 402 12.60 1.16 15.84
C ASN A 402 13.97 1.80 16.11
N ILE A 403 14.74 2.02 15.05
CA ILE A 403 15.94 2.87 15.06
C ILE A 403 15.56 4.18 14.39
N ILE A 404 15.54 5.27 15.14
CA ILE A 404 15.11 6.59 14.67
C ILE A 404 16.27 7.55 14.80
N TRP A 405 16.90 7.89 13.69
CA TRP A 405 17.92 8.92 13.59
C TRP A 405 17.36 10.09 12.81
N ASN A 406 16.86 11.09 13.53
CA ASN A 406 16.12 12.21 13.00
C ASN A 406 16.48 13.48 13.78
N GLY A 407 17.57 14.14 13.38
CA GLY A 407 18.02 15.39 14.00
C GLY A 407 18.70 15.22 15.37
N PRO A 408 18.75 16.29 16.19
CA PRO A 408 19.50 16.30 17.45
C PRO A 408 18.80 15.48 18.55
N ALA A 409 19.56 15.06 19.56
CA ALA A 409 19.04 14.22 20.66
C ALA A 409 17.92 14.88 21.50
N ASP A 410 17.81 16.21 21.45
CA ASP A 410 16.77 17.01 22.11
C ASP A 410 15.61 17.39 21.18
N LEU A 411 15.53 16.83 19.96
CA LEU A 411 14.35 16.99 19.11
C LEU A 411 13.10 16.51 19.89
N PRO A 412 12.01 17.30 19.93
CA PRO A 412 10.77 16.91 20.57
C PRO A 412 10.24 15.57 20.06
N LEU A 413 9.62 14.79 20.94
CA LEU A 413 8.98 13.55 20.52
C LEU A 413 7.73 13.87 19.68
N GLY A 414 7.01 14.95 20.00
CA GLY A 414 5.71 15.26 19.41
C GLY A 414 4.55 14.63 20.17
N ILE A 415 4.76 14.41 21.47
CA ILE A 415 3.77 13.91 22.43
C ILE A 415 3.66 14.86 23.65
N GLU A 416 4.21 16.05 23.52
CA GLU A 416 4.16 17.09 24.53
C GLU A 416 2.75 17.74 24.61
N ALA A 417 2.47 18.43 25.71
CA ALA A 417 1.21 19.15 25.95
C ALA A 417 -0.05 18.27 25.84
N ASP A 418 -0.97 18.59 24.93
CA ASP A 418 -2.28 17.96 24.73
C ASP A 418 -2.29 16.93 23.59
N ALA A 419 -1.12 16.46 23.16
CA ALA A 419 -0.97 15.35 22.22
C ALA A 419 -1.45 14.00 22.80
N GLY A 420 -1.44 12.95 21.98
CA GLY A 420 -1.58 11.57 22.47
C GLY A 420 -0.37 11.12 23.27
N CYS A 421 -0.38 9.88 23.76
CA CYS A 421 0.75 9.28 24.49
C CYS A 421 1.13 10.01 25.77
N GLN A 422 0.11 10.50 26.47
CA GLN A 422 0.24 11.14 27.77
C GLN A 422 0.85 10.19 28.82
N PRO A 423 1.40 10.71 29.95
CA PRO A 423 2.14 9.90 30.91
C PRO A 423 1.42 8.67 31.46
N ASP A 424 0.09 8.69 31.51
CA ASP A 424 -0.74 7.56 31.98
C ASP A 424 -1.05 6.53 30.87
N ASN A 425 -0.64 6.77 29.62
CA ASN A 425 -0.79 5.82 28.52
C ASN A 425 0.15 4.63 28.76
N PRO A 426 -0.38 3.39 28.86
CA PRO A 426 0.39 2.23 29.28
C PRO A 426 1.24 1.61 28.17
N THR A 427 1.22 2.11 26.93
CA THR A 427 1.96 1.51 25.81
C THR A 427 2.75 2.51 24.96
N CYS A 428 2.53 3.82 25.09
CA CYS A 428 3.25 4.81 24.27
C CYS A 428 3.74 6.07 25.00
N SER A 429 3.80 6.08 26.34
CA SER A 429 4.35 7.23 27.09
C SER A 429 5.81 7.57 26.70
N ALA A 430 6.27 8.79 27.01
CA ALA A 430 7.63 9.25 26.71
C ALA A 430 8.74 8.29 27.21
N ASP A 431 8.57 7.72 28.40
CA ASP A 431 9.51 6.76 28.98
C ASP A 431 9.54 5.45 28.17
N GLN A 432 8.38 4.98 27.71
CA GLN A 432 8.28 3.78 26.87
C GLN A 432 8.87 3.99 25.50
N LEU A 433 8.54 5.10 24.83
CA LEU A 433 9.09 5.43 23.51
C LEU A 433 10.63 5.44 23.53
N ARG A 434 11.23 6.02 24.57
CA ARG A 434 12.69 6.08 24.71
C ARG A 434 13.32 4.77 25.17
N ALA A 435 12.61 3.97 25.98
CA ALA A 435 13.12 2.69 26.45
C ALA A 435 13.04 1.58 25.39
N GLU A 436 12.03 1.64 24.52
CA GLU A 436 11.71 0.58 23.58
C GLU A 436 12.15 0.89 22.15
N ASN A 437 12.74 2.06 21.89
CA ASN A 437 13.29 2.44 20.58
C ASN A 437 14.66 3.11 20.75
N ALA A 438 15.48 3.03 19.70
CA ALA A 438 16.74 3.77 19.63
C ALA A 438 16.52 5.12 18.94
N ILE A 439 16.03 6.11 19.71
CA ILE A 439 15.75 7.47 19.19
C ILE A 439 16.98 8.37 19.41
N ASN A 440 17.64 8.76 18.32
CA ASN A 440 18.85 9.60 18.27
C ASN A 440 20.00 9.08 19.16
N THR A 441 20.06 7.77 19.38
CA THR A 441 21.10 7.09 20.18
C THR A 441 21.95 6.11 19.38
N ILE A 442 21.43 5.60 18.26
CA ILE A 442 22.12 4.69 17.34
C ILE A 442 21.90 5.23 15.93
N GLU A 443 22.98 5.71 15.31
CA GLU A 443 22.97 6.12 13.90
C GLU A 443 22.99 4.86 13.00
N PRO A 444 21.98 4.64 12.13
CA PRO A 444 21.96 3.52 11.19
C PRO A 444 23.16 3.57 10.22
N GLN A 445 23.78 2.41 9.99
CA GLN A 445 24.80 2.24 8.96
C GLN A 445 24.19 1.45 7.81
N LEU A 446 23.89 2.15 6.72
CA LEU A 446 23.43 1.58 5.45
C LEU A 446 24.58 1.59 4.42
N ILE A 447 24.53 0.71 3.42
CA ILE A 447 25.66 0.49 2.48
C ILE A 447 25.94 1.72 1.63
N ASP A 448 24.95 2.22 0.90
CA ASP A 448 25.09 3.40 0.02
C ASP A 448 23.72 4.06 -0.24
N PRO A 449 23.06 4.61 0.81
CA PRO A 449 21.70 5.11 0.69
C PRO A 449 21.58 6.35 -0.21
N GLU A 450 22.66 7.10 -0.40
CA GLU A 450 22.68 8.24 -1.35
C GLU A 450 22.56 7.79 -2.81
N ASN A 451 22.86 6.52 -3.11
CA ASN A 451 22.75 5.92 -4.45
C ASN A 451 21.73 4.77 -4.50
N GLY A 452 20.81 4.70 -3.53
CA GLY A 452 19.69 3.75 -3.53
C GLY A 452 19.98 2.37 -2.93
N ASP A 453 21.12 2.17 -2.26
CA ASP A 453 21.41 0.91 -1.55
C ASP A 453 21.15 1.08 -0.05
N TYR A 454 19.93 0.71 0.34
CA TYR A 454 19.42 0.93 1.69
C TYR A 454 19.70 -0.24 2.65
N ARG A 455 20.44 -1.25 2.18
CA ARG A 455 20.80 -2.42 2.99
C ARG A 455 21.61 -2.02 4.22
N PRO A 456 21.31 -2.61 5.40
CA PRO A 456 22.19 -2.49 6.55
C PRO A 456 23.60 -3.00 6.23
N VAL A 457 24.62 -2.25 6.64
CA VAL A 457 26.01 -2.70 6.57
C VAL A 457 26.16 -3.96 7.44
N PRO A 458 26.68 -5.09 6.91
CA PRO A 458 26.92 -6.30 7.69
C PRO A 458 27.74 -6.01 8.94
N ASP A 459 27.32 -6.54 10.09
CA ASP A 459 27.91 -6.28 11.42
C ASP A 459 27.89 -4.80 11.86
N GLY A 460 27.14 -3.95 11.14
CA GLY A 460 26.97 -2.54 11.44
C GLY A 460 26.01 -2.25 12.60
N SER A 461 25.81 -0.95 12.87
CA SER A 461 25.03 -0.46 14.01
C SER A 461 23.59 -0.98 14.07
N VAL A 462 22.94 -1.23 12.94
CA VAL A 462 21.58 -1.78 12.88
C VAL A 462 21.51 -3.14 13.58
N PHE A 463 22.54 -3.99 13.41
CA PHE A 463 22.61 -5.32 14.02
C PHE A 463 22.97 -5.29 15.52
N SER A 464 23.21 -4.10 16.10
CA SER A 464 23.41 -3.95 17.55
C SER A 464 22.11 -3.87 18.34
N VAL A 465 20.97 -3.71 17.65
CA VAL A 465 19.64 -3.65 18.25
C VAL A 465 18.96 -5.00 18.12
N THR A 466 18.43 -5.51 19.23
CA THR A 466 17.62 -6.73 19.22
C THR A 466 16.23 -6.41 18.67
N PRO A 467 15.76 -7.09 17.61
CA PRO A 467 14.41 -6.90 17.10
C PRO A 467 13.37 -7.25 18.17
N VAL A 468 12.31 -6.45 18.26
CA VAL A 468 11.19 -6.74 19.14
C VAL A 468 10.26 -7.73 18.44
N PRO A 469 9.96 -8.90 19.03
CA PRO A 469 9.00 -9.83 18.46
C PRO A 469 7.64 -9.15 18.28
N MET A 470 7.06 -9.32 17.10
CA MET A 470 5.72 -8.85 16.80
C MET A 470 4.78 -10.06 16.78
N THR A 471 3.77 -10.02 17.65
CA THR A 471 2.62 -10.94 17.56
C THR A 471 1.47 -10.15 16.97
N LEU A 472 1.35 -10.19 15.65
CA LEU A 472 0.22 -9.63 14.94
C LEU A 472 -0.65 -10.78 14.44
N GLU A 473 -1.87 -10.88 14.97
CA GLU A 473 -2.92 -11.67 14.34
C GLU A 473 -3.60 -10.76 13.31
N ILE A 474 -3.03 -10.68 12.10
CA ILE A 474 -3.88 -10.29 10.95
C ILE A 474 -4.69 -11.52 10.62
N PRO A 475 -6.04 -11.45 10.67
CA PRO A 475 -6.87 -12.55 10.23
C PRO A 475 -6.44 -12.96 8.83
N ASP A 476 -6.04 -14.22 8.71
CA ASP A 476 -5.57 -14.80 7.47
C ASP A 476 -6.59 -14.55 6.34
N THR A 477 -6.14 -13.92 5.27
CA THR A 477 -6.94 -13.71 4.05
C THR A 477 -7.17 -15.02 3.28
N ASP A 478 -6.46 -16.09 3.66
CA ASP A 478 -6.44 -17.39 2.98
C ASP A 478 -7.80 -18.13 2.99
N SER A 479 -8.84 -17.60 3.65
CA SER A 479 -10.16 -18.24 3.65
C SER A 479 -11.05 -17.94 2.44
N CYS A 480 -10.80 -16.88 1.65
CA CYS A 480 -11.61 -16.64 0.43
C CYS A 480 -11.02 -17.29 -0.81
N CYS A 481 -9.72 -17.47 -0.82
CA CYS A 481 -8.93 -17.59 -2.02
C CYS A 481 -7.67 -18.35 -1.60
N ASP A 482 -7.45 -19.58 -2.09
CA ASP A 482 -6.27 -20.43 -1.81
C ASP A 482 -4.95 -19.75 -2.26
N LEU A 483 -4.61 -18.60 -1.68
CA LEU A 483 -3.37 -17.88 -1.86
C LEU A 483 -2.48 -18.27 -0.68
N PRO A 484 -1.26 -18.79 -0.88
CA PRO A 484 -0.39 -19.16 0.23
C PRO A 484 0.27 -17.90 0.80
N TYR A 485 -0.43 -17.13 1.65
CA TYR A 485 0.18 -15.99 2.33
C TYR A 485 0.31 -16.25 3.83
N ASP A 486 1.49 -16.73 4.25
CA ASP A 486 1.85 -16.83 5.67
C ASP A 486 2.59 -15.56 6.14
N PRO A 487 1.94 -14.66 6.92
CA PRO A 487 2.57 -13.49 7.51
C PRO A 487 3.65 -13.82 8.57
N GLN A 488 3.76 -15.07 9.02
CA GLN A 488 4.67 -15.46 10.11
C GLN A 488 6.15 -15.57 9.72
N ASN A 489 6.51 -15.49 8.43
CA ASN A 489 7.92 -15.55 8.01
C ASN A 489 8.71 -14.25 8.19
N VAL A 490 8.09 -13.16 8.66
CA VAL A 490 8.75 -11.87 8.94
C VAL A 490 9.32 -11.81 10.38
N VAL A 491 9.12 -12.85 11.21
CA VAL A 491 9.24 -12.74 12.68
C VAL A 491 10.66 -12.90 13.26
N ASN A 492 11.73 -13.07 12.47
CA ASN A 492 13.09 -13.30 13.02
C ASN A 492 14.25 -12.60 12.31
N GLN A 493 14.01 -11.50 11.58
CA GLN A 493 15.08 -10.76 10.88
C GLN A 493 15.36 -9.40 11.53
N PRO A 494 16.57 -8.84 11.42
CA PRO A 494 16.85 -7.48 11.88
C PRO A 494 16.07 -6.42 11.08
N PRO A 495 15.82 -5.23 11.66
CA PRO A 495 15.30 -4.07 10.93
C PRO A 495 15.99 -3.90 9.57
N GLY A 496 15.22 -3.74 8.49
CA GLY A 496 15.75 -3.49 7.15
C GLY A 496 16.50 -4.66 6.49
N ALA A 497 16.47 -5.89 7.05
CA ALA A 497 17.16 -7.06 6.50
C ALA A 497 16.78 -7.42 5.05
N PHE A 498 15.69 -6.86 4.55
CA PHE A 498 15.12 -7.13 3.25
C PHE A 498 15.10 -5.89 2.33
N SER A 499 15.60 -4.75 2.80
CA SER A 499 15.87 -3.60 1.93
C SER A 499 16.80 -4.05 0.78
N ARG A 500 16.49 -3.65 -0.45
CA ARG A 500 17.26 -4.02 -1.65
C ARG A 500 18.49 -3.15 -1.84
#